data_AF-A0AA44F809-F1
#
_entry.id   AF-A0AA44F809-F1
#
_cell.length_a   1.000
_cell.length_b   1.000
_cell.length_c   1.000
_cell.angle_alpha   90.00
_cell.angle_beta   90.00
_cell.angle_gamma   90.00
#
_symmetry.space_group_name_H-M   'P 1'
#
loop_
_entity.id
_entity.type
_entity.pdbx_description
1 polymer ?
#
loop_
_entity_poly.entity_id
_entity_poly.type
_entity_poly.pdbx_seq_one_letter_code
_entity_poly.pdbx_strand_id
1 'polypeptide(L)'
;MSEVLFPKPLAKAIGARRETQRHLDCLTRQIAARAGRQTITVKVRSRVRRRSGPRLYHQELVDQLAFKRWRELDTLASRLAVQEQIIDALKHCGNAHNSPVAG
;
A
#
# COMPACT_ATOMS: atom_id res chain seq x y z
N MET A 1 -19.94 33.61 -4.24
CA MET A 1 -19.47 33.10 -5.54
C MET A 1 -18.69 31.82 -5.27
N SER A 2 -19.37 30.68 -5.32
CA SER A 2 -18.82 29.37 -4.90
C SER A 2 -18.97 28.40 -6.04
N GLU A 3 -18.11 28.51 -7.06
CA GLU A 3 -18.29 27.79 -8.32
C GLU A 3 -16.94 27.23 -8.82
N VAL A 4 -16.97 25.95 -9.20
CA VAL A 4 -16.07 25.26 -10.16
C VAL A 4 -14.66 24.78 -9.78
N LEU A 5 -14.32 24.55 -8.51
CA LEU A 5 -13.02 23.93 -8.17
C LEU A 5 -13.11 22.46 -7.74
N PHE A 6 -14.17 21.71 -8.03
CA PHE A 6 -14.30 20.30 -7.60
C PHE A 6 -13.65 19.21 -8.50
N PRO A 7 -13.49 19.35 -9.84
CA PRO A 7 -12.89 18.27 -10.63
C PRO A 7 -11.37 18.17 -10.45
N LYS A 8 -10.68 19.29 -10.21
CA LYS A 8 -9.21 19.35 -10.03
C LYS A 8 -8.73 18.69 -8.72
N PRO A 9 -9.36 18.92 -7.54
CA PRO A 9 -9.01 18.26 -6.28
C PRO A 9 -9.29 16.77 -6.29
N LEU A 10 -10.41 16.34 -6.89
CA LEU A 10 -10.75 14.93 -6.99
C LEU A 10 -9.74 14.18 -7.87
N ALA A 11 -9.40 14.72 -9.04
CA ALA A 11 -8.37 14.14 -9.91
C ALA A 11 -7.00 14.07 -9.22
N LYS A 12 -6.63 15.11 -8.44
CA LYS A 12 -5.39 15.14 -7.67
C LYS A 12 -5.37 14.10 -6.55
N ALA A 13 -6.48 13.92 -5.84
CA ALA A 13 -6.61 12.90 -4.79
C ALA A 13 -6.53 11.47 -5.36
N ILE A 14 -7.17 11.23 -6.51
CA ILE A 14 -7.08 9.94 -7.23
C ILE A 14 -5.64 9.68 -7.68
N GLY A 15 -4.94 10.70 -8.18
CA GLY A 15 -3.52 10.62 -8.54
C GLY A 15 -2.64 10.22 -7.36
N ALA A 16 -2.79 10.92 -6.23
CA ALA A 16 -2.04 10.64 -5.00
C ALA A 16 -2.30 9.22 -4.46
N ARG A 17 -3.55 8.74 -4.54
CA ARG A 17 -3.91 7.36 -4.17
C ARG A 17 -3.20 6.33 -5.04
N ARG A 18 -3.22 6.52 -6.37
CA ARG A 18 -2.55 5.61 -7.32
C ARG A 18 -1.03 5.56 -7.10
N GLU A 19 -0.42 6.69 -6.80
CA GLU A 19 1.01 6.77 -6.51
C GLU A 19 1.36 6.03 -5.21
N THR A 20 0.56 6.22 -4.16
CA THR A 20 0.71 5.50 -2.89
C THR A 20 0.57 3.99 -3.07
N GLN A 21 -0.40 3.55 -3.88
CA GLN A 21 -0.59 2.14 -4.23
C GLN A 21 0.64 1.54 -4.94
N ARG A 22 1.18 2.24 -5.93
CA ARG A 22 2.38 1.81 -6.67
C ARG A 22 3.59 1.71 -5.74
N HIS A 23 3.71 2.61 -4.78
CA HIS A 23 4.77 2.57 -3.79
C HIS A 23 4.67 1.33 -2.89
N LEU A 24 3.47 0.99 -2.42
CA LEU A 24 3.21 -0.24 -1.65
C LEU A 24 3.50 -1.50 -2.46
N ASP A 25 3.10 -1.54 -3.73
CA ASP A 25 3.40 -2.68 -4.61
C ASP A 25 4.91 -2.85 -4.82
N CYS A 26 5.63 -1.74 -4.98
CA CYS A 26 7.09 -1.74 -5.11
C CYS A 26 7.76 -2.29 -3.84
N LEU A 27 7.35 -1.79 -2.66
CA LEU A 27 7.87 -2.27 -1.37
C LEU A 27 7.60 -3.76 -1.16
N THR A 28 6.38 -4.21 -1.47
CA THR A 28 6.00 -5.62 -1.39
C THR A 28 6.89 -6.49 -2.28
N ARG A 29 7.13 -6.07 -3.52
CA ARG A 29 8.05 -6.77 -4.45
C ARG A 29 9.50 -6.77 -3.95
N GLN A 30 9.97 -5.67 -3.36
CA GLN A 30 11.31 -5.59 -2.79
C GLN A 30 11.49 -6.55 -1.61
N ILE A 31 10.49 -6.62 -0.71
CA ILE A 31 10.50 -7.54 0.43
C ILE A 31 10.53 -8.99 -0.08
N ALA A 32 9.66 -9.33 -1.03
CA ALA A 32 9.62 -10.68 -1.61
C ALA A 32 10.94 -11.05 -2.30
N ALA A 33 11.50 -10.14 -3.11
CA ALA A 33 12.78 -10.37 -3.78
C ALA A 33 13.94 -10.54 -2.78
N ARG A 34 13.97 -9.76 -1.70
CA ARG A 34 14.99 -9.86 -0.66
C ARG A 34 14.87 -11.15 0.14
N ALA A 35 13.66 -11.54 0.53
CA ALA A 35 13.41 -12.81 1.19
C ALA A 35 13.79 -14.01 0.31
N GLY A 36 13.48 -13.93 -0.99
CA GLY A 36 13.91 -14.94 -1.98
C GLY A 36 15.44 -15.07 -2.05
N ARG A 37 16.17 -13.95 -2.12
CA ARG A 37 17.65 -13.95 -2.11
C ARG A 37 18.23 -14.51 -0.82
N GLN A 38 17.70 -14.12 0.34
CA GLN A 38 18.15 -14.67 1.63
C GLN A 38 17.87 -16.17 1.74
N THR A 39 16.73 -16.64 1.22
CA THR A 39 16.39 -18.07 1.16
C THR A 39 17.34 -18.84 0.24
N ILE A 40 17.76 -18.27 -0.89
CA ILE A 40 18.77 -18.89 -1.77
C ILE A 40 20.12 -19.00 -1.05
N THR A 41 20.58 -17.93 -0.39
CA THR A 41 21.83 -17.94 0.37
C THR A 41 21.79 -18.97 1.51
N VAL A 42 20.68 -19.06 2.23
CA VAL A 42 20.53 -20.05 3.31
C VAL A 42 20.35 -21.46 2.77
N LYS A 43 19.67 -21.66 1.64
CA LYS A 43 19.65 -22.96 0.93
C LYS A 43 21.05 -23.40 0.50
N VAL A 44 21.87 -22.50 -0.03
CA VAL A 44 23.28 -22.79 -0.38
C VAL A 44 24.06 -23.17 0.89
N ARG A 45 23.88 -22.43 1.99
CA ARG A 45 24.56 -22.71 3.26
C ARG A 45 24.06 -23.98 3.98
N SER A 46 22.79 -24.34 3.83
CA SER A 46 22.18 -25.57 4.38
C SER A 46 22.41 -26.80 3.49
N ARG A 47 22.66 -26.64 2.19
CA ARG A 47 23.25 -27.72 1.38
C ARG A 47 24.65 -28.10 1.89
N VAL A 48 25.40 -27.12 2.41
CA VAL A 48 26.69 -27.36 3.09
C VAL A 48 26.48 -27.95 4.51
N ARG A 49 25.37 -27.66 5.19
CA ARG A 49 25.03 -28.21 6.52
C ARG A 49 23.63 -28.82 6.52
N ARG A 50 23.55 -30.13 6.26
CA ARG A 50 22.32 -30.94 6.21
C ARG A 50 21.41 -30.71 7.43
N ARG A 51 20.44 -29.79 7.38
CA ARG A 51 19.17 -29.83 8.14
C ARG A 51 18.31 -28.58 7.90
N SER A 52 17.00 -28.83 7.95
CA SER A 52 15.87 -27.90 8.06
C SER A 52 15.20 -27.45 6.75
N GLY A 53 13.88 -27.65 6.71
CA GLY A 53 13.03 -27.62 5.53
C GLY A 53 12.84 -26.22 4.93
N PRO A 54 12.94 -26.07 3.60
CA PRO A 54 13.08 -24.76 2.95
C PRO A 54 11.82 -23.88 2.86
N ARG A 55 10.63 -24.39 3.20
CA ARG A 55 9.37 -23.64 3.03
C ARG A 55 9.01 -22.78 4.24
N LEU A 56 9.06 -23.34 5.45
CA LEU A 56 8.79 -22.60 6.70
C LEU A 56 9.81 -21.47 6.91
N TYR A 57 11.07 -21.74 6.56
CA TYR A 57 12.17 -20.78 6.70
C TYR A 57 12.03 -19.54 5.81
N HIS A 58 11.46 -19.66 4.61
CA HIS A 58 11.20 -18.51 3.75
C HIS A 58 10.13 -17.61 4.35
N GLN A 59 9.08 -18.20 4.92
CA GLN A 59 7.95 -17.47 5.49
C GLN A 59 8.37 -16.69 6.74
N GLU A 60 9.11 -17.31 7.66
CA GLU A 60 9.68 -16.63 8.84
C GLU A 60 10.57 -15.44 8.47
N LEU A 61 11.34 -15.55 7.38
CA LEU A 61 12.19 -14.47 6.87
C LEU A 61 11.38 -13.31 6.28
N VAL A 62 10.30 -13.62 5.56
CA VAL A 62 9.35 -12.62 5.06
C VAL A 62 8.70 -11.90 6.24
N ASP A 63 8.22 -12.63 7.24
CA ASP A 63 7.54 -12.08 8.41
C ASP A 63 8.48 -11.19 9.23
N GLN A 64 9.74 -11.60 9.42
CA GLN A 64 10.73 -10.79 10.13
C GLN A 64 11.11 -9.50 9.38
N LEU A 65 11.18 -9.55 8.04
CA LEU A 65 11.40 -8.36 7.21
C LEU A 65 10.19 -7.43 7.20
N ALA A 66 8.99 -7.99 7.09
CA ALA A 66 7.74 -7.25 7.15
C ALA A 66 7.58 -6.56 8.51
N PHE A 67 7.89 -7.25 9.60
CA PHE A 67 7.88 -6.70 10.96
C PHE A 67 8.81 -5.49 11.11
N LYS A 68 10.05 -5.59 10.59
CA LYS A 68 11.01 -4.47 10.61
C LYS A 68 10.53 -3.23 9.85
N ARG A 69 9.70 -3.41 8.82
CA ARG A 69 9.11 -2.32 8.03
C ARG A 69 7.66 -2.02 8.37
N TRP A 70 7.11 -2.64 9.42
CA TRP A 70 5.68 -2.59 9.70
C TRP A 70 5.20 -1.17 10.03
N ARG A 71 6.00 -0.35 10.72
CA ARG A 71 5.68 1.08 10.94
C ARG A 71 5.60 1.90 9.65
N GLU A 72 6.43 1.59 8.65
CA GLU A 72 6.39 2.26 7.35
C GLU A 72 5.10 1.88 6.60
N LEU A 73 4.75 0.59 6.62
CA LEU A 73 3.51 0.09 6.02
C LEU A 73 2.26 0.65 6.71
N ASP A 74 2.26 0.71 8.03
CA ASP A 74 1.15 1.24 8.84
C ASP A 74 0.90 2.73 8.58
N THR A 75 1.98 3.52 8.43
CA THR A 75 1.89 4.94 8.06
C THR A 75 1.29 5.12 6.67
N LEU A 76 1.69 4.30 5.70
CA LEU A 76 1.14 4.35 4.34
C LEU A 76 -0.33 3.90 4.29
N ALA A 77 -0.69 2.86 5.05
CA ALA A 77 -2.06 2.37 5.16
C ALA A 77 -2.98 3.44 5.79
N SER A 78 -2.53 4.08 6.88
CA SER A 78 -3.24 5.18 7.52
C SER A 78 -3.45 6.36 6.55
N ARG A 79 -2.41 6.72 5.78
CA ARG A 79 -2.50 7.77 4.77
C ARG A 79 -3.47 7.42 3.64
N LEU A 80 -3.53 6.16 3.23
CA LEU A 80 -4.47 5.67 2.22
C LEU A 80 -5.91 5.78 2.73
N ALA A 81 -6.19 5.36 3.97
CA ALA A 81 -7.52 5.47 4.58
C ALA A 81 -8.00 6.92 4.64
N VAL A 82 -7.13 7.86 5.01
CA VAL A 82 -7.44 9.30 5.00
C VAL A 82 -7.74 9.80 3.57
N GLN A 83 -6.98 9.36 2.57
CA GLN A 83 -7.23 9.73 1.17
C GLN A 83 -8.58 9.19 0.68
N GLU A 84 -8.98 7.98 1.06
CA GLU A 84 -10.27 7.40 0.71
C GLU A 84 -11.43 8.18 1.34
N GLN A 85 -11.32 8.55 2.61
CA GLN A 85 -12.31 9.42 3.28
C GLN A 85 -12.46 10.78 2.60
N ILE A 86 -11.34 11.40 2.19
CA ILE A 86 -11.36 12.68 1.45
C ILE A 86 -12.07 12.51 0.09
N ILE A 87 -11.78 11.42 -0.63
CA ILE A 87 -12.41 11.13 -1.91
C ILE A 87 -13.93 10.96 -1.74
N ASP A 88 -14.36 10.23 -0.72
CA ASP A 88 -15.78 9.98 -0.49
C ASP A 88 -16.51 11.26 -0.04
N ALA A 89 -15.89 12.07 0.81
CA ALA A 89 -16.42 13.39 1.18
C ALA A 89 -16.57 14.32 -0.05
N LEU A 90 -15.57 14.35 -0.94
CA LEU A 90 -15.62 15.16 -2.15
C LEU A 90 -16.68 14.68 -3.14
N LYS A 91 -16.87 13.36 -3.29
CA LYS A 91 -17.96 12.78 -4.10
C LYS A 91 -19.34 13.15 -3.55
N HIS A 92 -19.52 13.08 -2.23
CA HIS A 92 -20.80 13.43 -1.59
C HIS A 92 -21.12 14.92 -1.70
N CYS A 93 -20.12 15.80 -1.56
CA CYS A 93 -20.30 17.25 -1.75
C CYS A 93 -20.67 17.61 -3.20
N GLY A 94 -20.04 16.96 -4.19
CA GLY A 94 -20.39 17.13 -5.61
C GLY A 94 -21.80 16.64 -5.96
N ASN A 95 -22.29 15.58 -5.29
CA ASN A 95 -23.64 15.06 -5.50
C ASN A 95 -24.72 15.93 -4.85
N ALA A 96 -24.44 16.54 -3.70
CA ALA A 96 -25.38 17.42 -3.01
C ALA A 96 -25.67 18.72 -3.78
N HIS A 97 -24.68 19.23 -4.53
CA HIS A 97 -24.85 20.42 -5.37
C HIS A 97 -25.67 20.17 -6.64
N ASN A 98 -25.81 18.90 -7.05
CA ASN A 98 -26.58 18.50 -8.23
C ASN A 98 -28.05 18.17 -7.92
N SER A 99 -28.51 18.36 -6.68
CA SER A 99 -29.94 18.27 -6.37
C SER A 99 -30.61 19.58 -6.76
N PRO A 100 -31.54 19.62 -7.74
CA PRO A 100 -32.31 20.81 -8.00
C PRO A 100 -33.16 21.08 -6.76
N VAL A 101 -33.04 22.29 -6.21
CA VAL A 101 -33.97 22.77 -5.19
C VAL A 101 -35.34 22.84 -5.87
N ALA A 102 -36.22 21.90 -5.53
CA ALA A 102 -37.62 21.95 -5.89
C ALA A 102 -38.38 22.37 -4.63
N GLY A 103 -38.93 23.58 -4.67
CA GLY A 103 -39.68 24.22 -3.60
C GLY A 103 -39.90 25.68 -3.94
#